data_AF-A0A3D1RVQ7-F1
#
_entry.id   AF-A0A3D1RVQ7-F1
#
_cell.length_a   1.000
_cell.length_b   1.000
_cell.length_c   1.000
_cell.angle_alpha   90.00
_cell.angle_beta   90.00
_cell.angle_gamma   90.00
#
_symmetry.space_group_name_H-M   'P 1'
#
loop_
_entity.id
_entity.type
_entity.pdbx_description
1 polymer ?
#
loop_
_entity_poly.entity_id
_entity_poly.type
_entity_poly.pdbx_seq_one_letter_code
_entity_poly.pdbx_strand_id
1 'polypeptide(L)'
;MLETISAEELARDPGYPGMQPEYLAQTVYYAPTRTLSQADLTGFWVLEYRWPNGCTPYGLMFCELALTWAMQYASHHSPLPPTNGYDMRVAGTHLFGSELALESEAVLQARDHRLTQRLPRFVENFQEIWKQEIELLMAANRQ
;
A
#
# COMPACT_ATOMS: atom_id res chain seq x y z
N MET A 1 -24.10 25.71 -12.34
CA MET A 1 -22.93 26.60 -12.19
C MET A 1 -22.10 25.95 -11.10
N LEU A 2 -20.93 25.38 -11.43
CA LEU A 2 -20.04 24.84 -10.41
C LEU A 2 -19.40 26.04 -9.72
N GLU A 3 -19.72 26.26 -8.44
CA GLU A 3 -19.08 27.32 -7.65
C GLU A 3 -17.59 26.99 -7.54
N THR A 4 -16.75 27.90 -8.04
CA THR A 4 -15.30 27.78 -7.94
C THR A 4 -14.84 28.25 -6.57
N ILE A 5 -14.32 27.35 -5.76
CA ILE A 5 -13.61 27.66 -4.51
C ILE A 5 -12.34 28.48 -4.84
N SER A 6 -12.06 29.52 -4.04
CA SER A 6 -10.85 30.33 -4.20
C SER A 6 -9.58 29.59 -3.73
N ALA A 7 -8.42 29.99 -4.26
CA ALA A 7 -7.14 29.41 -3.84
C ALA A 7 -6.85 29.68 -2.35
N GLU A 8 -7.21 30.87 -1.83
CA GLU A 8 -7.04 31.16 -0.40
C GLU A 8 -7.97 30.34 0.50
N GLU A 9 -9.14 29.94 0.03
CA GLU A 9 -10.04 29.04 0.76
C GLU A 9 -9.51 27.62 0.78
N LEU A 10 -9.04 27.10 -0.36
CA LEU A 10 -8.34 25.81 -0.45
C LEU A 10 -7.12 25.76 0.47
N ALA A 11 -6.34 26.84 0.54
CA ALA A 11 -5.16 26.91 1.40
C ALA A 11 -5.47 26.96 2.90
N ARG A 12 -6.70 27.33 3.27
CA ARG A 12 -7.18 27.37 4.66
C ARG A 12 -7.93 26.10 5.07
N ASP A 13 -8.20 25.20 4.12
CA ASP A 13 -8.82 23.91 4.40
C ASP A 13 -7.91 23.11 5.35
N PRO A 14 -8.42 22.66 6.51
CA PRO A 14 -7.63 21.91 7.48
C PRO A 14 -7.27 20.50 6.99
N GLY A 15 -7.70 20.10 5.81
CA GLY A 15 -7.60 18.77 5.27
C GLY A 15 -8.69 17.85 5.80
N TYR A 16 -8.62 16.58 5.38
CA TYR A 16 -9.51 15.55 5.88
C TYR A 16 -9.26 15.31 7.38
N PRO A 17 -10.29 15.33 8.25
CA PRO A 17 -10.13 15.11 9.68
C PRO A 17 -9.36 13.82 10.00
N GLY A 18 -8.28 13.95 10.77
CA GLY A 18 -7.39 12.83 11.11
C GLY A 18 -6.31 12.52 10.07
N MET A 19 -6.26 13.23 8.94
CA MET A 19 -5.14 13.13 8.00
C MET A 19 -3.88 13.73 8.63
N GLN A 20 -2.82 12.92 8.71
CA GLN A 20 -1.50 13.33 9.13
C GLN A 20 -0.58 13.35 7.90
N PRO A 21 0.20 14.43 7.65
CA PRO A 21 1.13 14.50 6.50
C PRO A 21 2.07 13.29 6.40
N GLU A 22 2.42 12.69 7.53
CA GLU A 22 3.28 11.52 7.64
C GLU A 22 2.65 10.25 7.03
N TYR A 23 1.33 10.19 6.89
CA TYR A 23 0.63 9.11 6.18
C TYR A 23 0.87 9.16 4.67
N LEU A 24 1.22 10.33 4.14
CA LEU A 24 1.53 10.55 2.72
C LEU A 24 3.04 10.64 2.48
N ALA A 25 3.85 10.80 3.53
CA ALA A 25 5.29 10.92 3.46
C ALA A 25 5.96 9.55 3.23
N GLN A 26 5.69 8.88 2.11
CA GLN A 26 6.20 7.53 1.90
C GLN A 26 6.74 7.30 0.48
N THR A 27 8.05 7.08 0.46
CA THR A 27 8.95 7.04 -0.70
C THR A 27 9.20 5.62 -1.24
N VAL A 28 8.41 4.63 -0.82
CA VAL A 28 8.60 3.27 -1.34
C VAL A 28 7.75 3.11 -2.58
N TYR A 29 8.41 3.28 -3.72
CA TYR A 29 7.83 3.04 -5.03
C TYR A 29 8.83 2.26 -5.88
N TYR A 30 8.90 0.94 -5.65
CA TYR A 30 9.79 0.08 -6.42
C TYR A 30 9.32 -0.07 -7.86
N ALA A 31 8.00 -0.15 -8.07
CA ALA A 31 7.42 -0.28 -9.40
C ALA A 31 6.03 0.38 -9.51
N PRO A 32 5.76 1.18 -10.56
CA PRO A 32 4.41 1.66 -10.90
C PRO A 32 3.53 0.58 -11.51
N THR A 33 2.21 0.77 -11.44
CA THR A 33 1.29 0.14 -12.40
C THR A 33 1.66 0.61 -13.80
N ARG A 34 1.87 -0.33 -14.72
CA ARG A 34 2.19 0.00 -16.12
C ARG A 34 1.51 -0.92 -17.11
N THR A 35 1.50 -0.55 -18.38
CA THR A 35 1.01 -1.42 -19.45
C THR A 35 1.91 -2.65 -19.57
N LEU A 36 1.30 -3.82 -19.82
CA LEU A 36 2.00 -5.05 -20.12
C LEU A 36 2.86 -4.87 -21.39
N SER A 37 4.14 -5.16 -21.28
CA SER A 37 5.11 -5.04 -22.37
C SER A 37 5.64 -6.41 -22.79
N GLN A 38 6.35 -6.48 -23.92
CA GLN A 38 7.00 -7.71 -24.39
C GLN A 38 7.99 -8.27 -23.36
N ALA A 39 8.69 -7.41 -22.62
CA ALA A 39 9.64 -7.84 -21.58
C ALA A 39 8.94 -8.56 -20.41
N ASP A 40 7.65 -8.30 -20.18
CA ASP A 40 6.91 -8.93 -19.09
C ASP A 40 6.49 -10.38 -19.44
N LEU A 41 6.49 -10.77 -20.72
CA LEU A 41 6.02 -12.08 -21.16
C LEU A 41 6.87 -13.27 -20.67
N THR A 42 8.07 -13.01 -20.15
CA THR A 42 8.94 -14.03 -19.55
C THR A 42 8.61 -14.30 -18.08
N GLY A 43 7.80 -13.45 -17.45
CA GLY A 43 7.41 -13.56 -16.05
C GLY A 43 6.17 -14.44 -15.83
N PHE A 44 5.96 -14.84 -14.59
CA PHE A 44 4.70 -15.45 -14.16
C PHE A 44 3.70 -14.36 -13.81
N TRP A 45 2.53 -14.37 -14.42
CA TRP A 45 1.49 -13.36 -14.20
C TRP A 45 0.14 -14.03 -13.97
N VAL A 46 -0.51 -13.67 -12.87
CA VAL A 46 -1.87 -14.10 -12.56
C VAL A 46 -2.84 -13.06 -13.09
N LEU A 47 -3.90 -13.51 -13.76
CA LEU A 47 -5.04 -12.64 -14.07
C LEU A 47 -5.79 -12.34 -12.77
N GLU A 48 -5.57 -11.15 -12.23
CA GLU A 48 -6.22 -10.67 -11.00
C GLU A 48 -7.66 -10.27 -11.26
N TYR A 49 -7.88 -9.47 -12.31
CA TYR A 49 -9.20 -8.93 -12.61
C TYR A 49 -9.41 -8.68 -14.10
N ARG A 50 -10.68 -8.72 -14.51
CA ARG A 50 -11.11 -8.30 -15.84
C ARG A 50 -12.26 -7.31 -15.68
N TRP A 51 -12.08 -6.09 -16.18
CA TRP A 51 -13.13 -5.06 -16.23
C TRP A 51 -13.85 -5.08 -17.57
N PRO A 52 -15.01 -5.76 -17.71
CA PRO A 52 -15.57 -6.07 -19.03
C PRO A 52 -15.93 -4.83 -19.86
N ASN A 53 -16.23 -3.72 -19.18
CA ASN A 53 -16.65 -2.45 -19.80
C ASN A 53 -15.51 -1.41 -19.83
N GLY A 54 -14.26 -1.84 -19.63
CA GLY A 54 -13.14 -0.91 -19.46
C GLY A 54 -12.99 -0.42 -18.02
N CYS A 55 -11.92 0.34 -17.81
CA CYS A 55 -11.62 0.98 -16.54
C CYS A 55 -11.60 2.49 -16.70
N THR A 56 -12.19 3.20 -15.74
CA THR A 56 -12.06 4.65 -15.67
C THR A 56 -10.68 5.03 -15.13
N PRO A 57 -10.19 6.25 -15.38
CA PRO A 57 -8.97 6.74 -14.75
C PRO A 57 -8.99 6.60 -13.20
N TYR A 58 -10.15 6.79 -12.58
CA TYR A 58 -10.32 6.61 -11.14
C TYR A 58 -10.19 5.14 -10.70
N GLY A 59 -10.69 4.19 -11.49
CA GLY A 59 -10.47 2.76 -11.23
C GLY A 59 -9.00 2.35 -11.37
N LEU A 60 -8.23 3.02 -12.23
CA LEU A 60 -6.78 2.84 -12.32
C LEU A 60 -6.03 3.45 -11.12
N MET A 61 -6.55 4.51 -10.50
CA MET A 61 -5.99 5.01 -9.23
C MET A 61 -6.12 3.98 -8.11
N PHE A 62 -7.23 3.23 -8.05
CA PHE A 62 -7.35 2.13 -7.09
C PHE A 62 -6.25 1.09 -7.30
N CYS A 63 -5.92 0.77 -8.55
CA CYS A 63 -4.82 -0.14 -8.86
C CYS A 63 -3.48 0.40 -8.35
N GLU A 64 -3.17 1.64 -8.70
CA GLU A 64 -1.92 2.28 -8.31
C GLU A 64 -1.76 2.39 -6.79
N LEU A 65 -2.82 2.82 -6.09
CA LEU A 65 -2.76 3.05 -4.65
C LEU A 65 -2.94 1.77 -3.84
N ALA A 66 -3.98 0.98 -4.11
CA ALA A 66 -4.34 -0.14 -3.24
C ALA A 66 -3.57 -1.42 -3.57
N LEU A 67 -3.38 -1.72 -4.86
CA LEU A 67 -2.77 -2.99 -5.27
C LEU A 67 -1.26 -2.88 -5.46
N THR A 68 -0.76 -1.72 -5.90
CA THR A 68 0.68 -1.51 -6.09
C THR A 68 1.30 -0.84 -4.87
N TRP A 69 1.01 0.44 -4.61
CA TRP A 69 1.64 1.20 -3.53
C TRP A 69 1.44 0.57 -2.15
N ALA A 70 0.19 0.31 -1.76
CA ALA A 70 -0.11 -0.15 -0.40
C ALA A 70 0.48 -1.55 -0.13
N MET A 71 0.57 -2.41 -1.14
CA MET A 71 1.20 -3.73 -1.01
C MET A 71 2.72 -3.62 -0.89
N GLN A 72 3.35 -2.72 -1.66
CA GLN A 72 4.79 -2.44 -1.51
C GLN A 72 5.07 -1.83 -0.12
N TYR A 73 4.24 -0.88 0.32
CA TYR A 73 4.32 -0.30 1.65
C TYR A 73 4.16 -1.36 2.75
N ALA A 74 3.15 -2.22 2.65
CA ALA A 74 2.91 -3.29 3.60
C ALA A 74 4.09 -4.26 3.65
N SER A 75 4.70 -4.61 2.50
CA SER A 75 5.88 -5.49 2.48
C SER A 75 7.08 -4.93 3.24
N HIS A 76 7.20 -3.60 3.33
CA HIS A 76 8.27 -2.94 4.08
C HIS A 76 8.05 -2.92 5.58
N HIS A 77 6.79 -2.82 6.00
CA HIS A 77 6.41 -2.55 7.38
C HIS A 77 5.84 -3.77 8.09
N SER A 78 5.41 -4.77 7.32
CA SER A 78 4.91 -6.04 7.82
C SER A 78 6.05 -7.03 8.00
N PRO A 79 6.02 -7.88 9.05
CA PRO A 79 7.03 -8.92 9.30
C PRO A 79 6.91 -10.14 8.36
N LEU A 80 6.25 -9.97 7.21
CA LEU A 80 5.87 -11.03 6.27
C LEU A 80 7.03 -11.38 5.30
N PRO A 81 6.92 -12.47 4.51
CA PRO A 81 7.99 -13.03 3.68
C PRO A 81 8.73 -12.01 2.80
N PRO A 82 9.97 -12.34 2.36
CA PRO A 82 10.85 -11.40 1.67
C PRO A 82 10.35 -11.03 0.28
N THR A 83 9.48 -10.02 0.21
CA THR A 83 8.97 -9.47 -1.05
C THR A 83 9.08 -7.96 -1.04
N ASN A 84 9.20 -7.37 -2.23
CA ASN A 84 9.04 -5.93 -2.41
C ASN A 84 7.57 -5.53 -2.55
N GLY A 85 6.65 -6.50 -2.52
CA GLY A 85 5.21 -6.30 -2.57
C GLY A 85 4.63 -6.86 -3.85
N TYR A 86 3.79 -6.07 -4.50
CA TYR A 86 2.99 -6.54 -5.63
C TYR A 86 3.30 -5.71 -6.89
N ASP A 87 3.54 -6.40 -7.98
CA ASP A 87 3.78 -5.82 -9.30
C ASP A 87 2.54 -5.99 -10.17
N MET A 88 2.17 -4.97 -10.95
CA MET A 88 0.93 -4.97 -11.71
C MET A 88 1.09 -4.48 -13.15
N ARG A 89 0.45 -5.20 -14.07
CA ARG A 89 0.40 -4.89 -15.50
C ARG A 89 -1.02 -4.82 -16.01
N VAL A 90 -1.27 -3.87 -16.90
CA VAL A 90 -2.57 -3.72 -17.57
C VAL A 90 -2.44 -4.09 -19.04
N ALA A 91 -3.34 -4.95 -19.54
CA ALA A 91 -3.50 -5.22 -20.97
C ALA A 91 -4.98 -5.05 -21.37
N GLY A 92 -5.31 -3.86 -21.87
CA GLY A 92 -6.69 -3.47 -22.17
C GLY A 92 -7.55 -3.48 -20.90
N THR A 93 -8.53 -4.38 -20.85
CA THR A 93 -9.45 -4.55 -19.71
C THR A 93 -8.93 -5.52 -18.63
N HIS A 94 -7.76 -6.10 -18.82
CA HIS A 94 -7.23 -7.16 -17.96
C HIS A 94 -6.12 -6.61 -17.07
N LEU A 95 -6.22 -6.96 -15.79
CA LEU A 95 -5.22 -6.70 -14.77
C LEU A 95 -4.47 -7.99 -14.48
N PHE A 96 -3.16 -7.91 -14.61
CA PHE A 96 -2.25 -8.98 -14.29
C PHE A 96 -1.41 -8.57 -13.10
N GLY A 97 -1.25 -9.46 -12.14
CA GLY A 97 -0.40 -9.23 -11.00
C GLY A 97 0.59 -10.36 -10.76
N SER A 98 1.69 -10.00 -10.10
CA SER A 98 2.76 -10.90 -9.73
C SER A 98 3.41 -10.41 -8.45
N GLU A 99 4.12 -11.30 -7.78
CA GLU A 99 5.08 -10.90 -6.77
C GLU A 99 6.09 -9.92 -7.37
N LEU A 100 6.40 -8.84 -6.64
CA LEU A 100 7.56 -8.01 -6.92
C LEU A 100 8.75 -8.57 -6.14
N ALA A 101 9.66 -9.23 -6.87
CA ALA A 101 10.80 -9.88 -6.28
C ALA A 101 11.68 -8.91 -5.47
N LEU A 102 12.17 -9.39 -4.32
CA LEU A 102 13.21 -8.73 -3.54
C LEU A 102 14.53 -9.49 -3.68
N GLU A 103 15.42 -8.97 -4.52
CA GLU A 103 16.71 -9.61 -4.82
C GLU A 103 17.88 -9.06 -3.98
N SER A 104 17.68 -7.96 -3.25
CA SER A 104 18.75 -7.32 -2.49
C SER A 104 18.96 -7.98 -1.12
N GLU A 105 20.02 -8.79 -1.02
CA GLU A 105 20.44 -9.44 0.22
C GLU A 105 20.66 -8.46 1.38
N ALA A 106 21.22 -7.28 1.12
CA ALA A 106 21.40 -6.25 2.14
C ALA A 106 20.06 -5.74 2.71
N VAL A 107 19.03 -5.62 1.85
CA VAL A 107 17.69 -5.22 2.29
C VAL A 107 17.04 -6.33 3.11
N LEU A 108 17.23 -7.59 2.72
CA LEU A 108 16.76 -8.77 3.47
C LEU A 108 17.35 -8.78 4.88
N GLN A 109 18.68 -8.68 5.01
CA GLN A 109 19.36 -8.67 6.30
C GLN A 109 18.93 -7.50 7.20
N ALA A 110 18.75 -6.31 6.61
CA ALA A 110 18.28 -5.15 7.36
C ALA A 110 16.83 -5.32 7.85
N ARG A 111 15.96 -5.99 7.07
CA ARG A 111 14.59 -6.32 7.47
C ARG A 111 14.58 -7.37 8.57
N ASP A 112 15.33 -8.45 8.43
CA ASP A 112 15.49 -9.49 9.44
C ASP A 112 15.99 -8.92 10.77
N HIS A 113 17.02 -8.09 10.74
CA HIS A 113 17.55 -7.46 11.96
C HIS A 113 16.49 -6.64 12.70
N ARG A 114 15.69 -5.84 11.98
CA ARG A 114 14.58 -5.07 12.59
C ARG A 114 13.51 -5.99 13.16
N LEU A 115 13.20 -7.09 12.47
CA LEU A 115 12.20 -8.05 12.92
C LEU A 115 12.66 -8.76 14.19
N THR A 116 13.87 -9.31 14.21
CA THR A 116 14.44 -9.99 15.38
C THR A 116 14.47 -9.09 16.62
N GLN A 117 14.70 -7.79 16.46
CA GLN A 117 14.68 -6.84 17.58
C GLN A 117 13.28 -6.54 18.13
N ARG A 118 12.26 -6.52 17.26
CA ARG A 118 10.91 -6.05 17.62
C ARG A 118 9.96 -7.19 17.99
N LEU A 119 10.07 -8.32 17.30
CA LEU A 119 9.11 -9.43 17.40
C LEU A 119 9.03 -10.04 18.80
N PRO A 120 10.13 -10.32 19.53
CA PRO A 120 10.04 -10.94 20.85
C PRO A 120 9.21 -10.10 21.83
N ARG A 121 9.51 -8.79 21.92
CA ARG A 121 8.76 -7.87 22.78
C ARG A 121 7.29 -7.77 22.37
N PHE A 122 7.00 -7.76 21.07
CA PHE A 122 5.63 -7.74 20.58
C PHE A 122 4.85 -9.00 21.00
N VAL A 123 5.45 -10.17 20.82
CA VAL A 123 4.82 -11.46 21.18
C VAL A 123 4.65 -11.60 22.70
N GLU A 124 5.68 -11.25 23.48
CA GLU A 124 5.64 -11.30 24.95
C GLU A 124 4.54 -10.41 25.55
N ASN A 125 4.32 -9.22 24.98
CA ASN A 125 3.35 -8.25 25.47
C ASN A 125 2.05 -8.25 24.67
N PHE A 126 1.79 -9.26 23.85
CA PHE A 126 0.67 -9.26 22.90
C PHE A 126 -0.68 -9.05 23.61
N GLN A 127 -0.91 -9.68 24.75
CA GLN A 127 -2.16 -9.56 25.50
C GLN A 127 -2.40 -8.14 26.02
N GLU A 128 -1.39 -7.52 26.64
CA GLU A 128 -1.46 -6.11 27.05
C GLU A 128 -1.71 -5.17 25.87
N ILE A 129 -0.94 -5.33 24.78
CA ILE A 129 -1.07 -4.49 23.58
C ILE A 129 -2.50 -4.63 23.01
N TRP A 130 -2.97 -5.86 22.82
CA TRP A 130 -4.31 -6.13 22.30
C TRP A 130 -5.42 -5.51 23.16
N LYS A 131 -5.29 -5.64 24.49
CA LYS A 131 -6.26 -5.06 25.42
C LYS A 131 -6.29 -3.52 25.31
N GLN A 132 -5.13 -2.87 25.25
CA GLN A 132 -5.04 -1.41 25.11
C GLN A 132 -5.68 -0.92 23.80
N GLU A 133 -5.42 -1.60 22.69
CA GLU A 133 -6.00 -1.25 21.38
C GLU A 133 -7.52 -1.40 21.38
N ILE A 134 -8.07 -2.48 21.97
CA ILE A 134 -9.52 -2.63 22.13
C ILE A 134 -10.10 -1.49 22.96
N GLU A 135 -9.48 -1.14 24.09
CA GLU A 135 -9.96 -0.05 24.94
C GLU A 135 -9.99 1.30 24.21
N LEU A 136 -8.95 1.60 23.42
CA LEU A 136 -8.89 2.80 22.58
C LEU A 136 -9.98 2.81 21.51
N LEU A 137 -10.18 1.71 20.79
CA LEU A 137 -11.23 1.58 19.77
C LEU A 137 -12.63 1.74 20.36
N MET A 138 -12.87 1.14 21.53
CA MET A 138 -14.15 1.25 22.22
C MET A 138 -14.41 2.65 22.79
N ALA A 139 -13.36 3.39 23.17
CA ALA A 139 -13.47 4.78 23.59
C ALA A 139 -13.79 5.72 22.41
N ALA A 140 -13.12 5.52 21.27
CA ALA A 140 -13.35 6.32 20.05
C ALA A 140 -14.78 6.16 19.51
N ASN A 141 -15.36 4.96 19.59
CA ASN A 141 -16.73 4.70 19.12
C ASN A 141 -17.85 5.17 20.07
N ARG A 142 -17.53 5.76 21.23
CA ARG A 142 -18.50 6.33 22.17
C ARG A 142 -18.69 7.85 21.99
N GLN A 143 -17.91 8.48 21.12
CA GLN A 143 -18.04 9.90 20.74
C GLN A 143 -18.85 10.03 19.46
#